data_AF-A0A6A8Q221-F1
#
_entry.id   AF-A0A6A8Q221-F1
#
_cell.length_a   1.000
_cell.length_b   1.000
_cell.length_c   1.000
_cell.angle_alpha   90.00
_cell.angle_beta   90.00
_cell.angle_gamma   90.00
#
_symmetry.space_group_name_H-M   'P 1'
#
loop_
_entity.id
_entity.type
_entity.pdbx_description
1 polymer ?
#
loop_
_entity_poly.entity_id
_entity_poly.type
_entity_poly.pdbx_seq_one_letter_code
_entity_poly.pdbx_strand_id
1 'polypeptide(L)'
;MDIKQSQVDKLIDDVSYLEHEAEALKYVIDSVPYQEKPPTGRSIVGTLLFLDHAQQNYYRPVIEDAFKSARPINLNSYTHPKDSFELDEDRSKDIQKVLYKIAKHRVAIKKIIEDIPLIDWEREISRGRDTITLYDFVTHMVSKERRTLKEIADLILTYQNSKQSQRELNSRKKDS
;
A
#
# COMPACT_ATOMS: atom_id res chain seq x y z
N MET A 1 17.44 14.91 14.22
CA MET A 1 16.14 15.51 14.56
C MET A 1 15.56 14.57 15.59
N ASP A 2 15.28 15.04 16.80
CA ASP A 2 14.86 14.17 17.91
C ASP A 2 13.45 13.63 17.65
N ILE A 3 13.31 12.32 17.45
CA ILE A 3 12.03 11.67 17.16
C ILE A 3 11.27 11.48 18.46
N LYS A 4 10.07 12.07 18.55
CA LYS A 4 9.23 11.99 19.74
C LYS A 4 8.27 10.81 19.68
N GLN A 5 7.93 10.26 20.84
CA GLN A 5 6.93 9.19 20.97
C GLN A 5 5.61 9.55 20.28
N SER A 6 5.13 10.79 20.41
CA SER A 6 3.89 11.24 19.76
C SER A 6 3.93 11.22 18.22
N GLN A 7 5.13 11.30 17.62
CA GLN A 7 5.29 11.14 16.17
C GLN A 7 5.18 9.66 15.77
N VAL A 8 5.77 8.77 16.58
CA VAL A 8 5.68 7.32 16.39
C VAL A 8 4.25 6.83 16.59
N ASP A 9 3.56 7.30 17.62
CA ASP A 9 2.15 6.95 17.89
C ASP A 9 1.26 7.32 16.70
N LYS A 10 1.43 8.54 16.16
CA LYS A 10 0.72 8.96 14.95
C LYS A 10 1.05 8.10 13.73
N LEU A 11 2.30 7.69 13.59
CA LEU A 11 2.72 6.82 12.49
C LEU A 11 2.08 5.42 12.61
N ILE A 12 1.98 4.87 13.83
CA ILE A 12 1.26 3.62 14.11
C ILE A 12 -0.23 3.76 13.76
N ASP A 13 -0.86 4.88 14.09
CA ASP A 13 -2.24 5.17 13.70
C ASP A 13 -2.39 5.23 12.17
N ASP A 14 -1.47 5.90 11.47
CA ASP A 14 -1.49 5.99 10.02
C ASP A 14 -1.28 4.61 9.35
N VAL A 15 -0.45 3.73 9.93
CA VAL A 15 -0.29 2.33 9.47
C VAL A 15 -1.57 1.52 9.73
N SER A 16 -2.20 1.70 10.89
CA SER A 16 -3.48 1.05 11.22
C SER A 16 -4.57 1.46 10.24
N TYR A 17 -4.58 2.73 9.82
CA TYR A 17 -5.53 3.23 8.84
C TYR A 17 -5.39 2.52 7.48
N LEU A 18 -4.16 2.19 7.05
CA LEU A 18 -3.95 1.40 5.83
C LEU A 18 -4.63 0.03 5.90
N GLU A 19 -4.60 -0.64 7.05
CA GLU A 19 -5.30 -1.92 7.22
C GLU A 19 -6.81 -1.75 6.99
N HIS A 20 -7.42 -0.76 7.65
CA HIS A 20 -8.84 -0.46 7.51
C HIS A 20 -9.23 -0.12 6.07
N GLU A 21 -8.39 0.63 5.33
CA GLU A 21 -8.63 0.93 3.92
C GLU A 21 -8.63 -0.34 3.05
N ALA A 22 -7.72 -1.29 3.29
CA ALA A 22 -7.74 -2.57 2.57
C ALA A 22 -8.99 -3.40 2.88
N GLU A 23 -9.42 -3.43 4.14
CA GLU A 23 -10.67 -4.12 4.53
C GLU A 23 -11.90 -3.46 3.91
N ALA A 24 -11.96 -2.13 3.89
CA ALA A 24 -13.05 -1.39 3.26
C ALA A 24 -13.16 -1.67 1.76
N LEU A 25 -12.03 -1.78 1.06
CA LEU A 25 -12.01 -2.08 -0.38
C LEU A 25 -12.69 -3.43 -0.72
N LYS A 26 -12.63 -4.43 0.17
CA LYS A 26 -13.26 -5.74 -0.06
C LYS A 26 -14.77 -5.66 -0.31
N TYR A 27 -15.43 -4.67 0.27
CA TYR A 27 -16.89 -4.50 0.14
C TYR A 27 -17.31 -3.90 -1.20
N VAL A 28 -16.42 -3.19 -1.88
CA VAL A 28 -16.74 -2.44 -3.10
C VAL A 28 -16.07 -2.98 -4.36
N ILE A 29 -14.97 -3.73 -4.21
CA ILE A 29 -14.09 -4.09 -5.33
C ILE A 29 -14.75 -5.00 -6.36
N ASP A 30 -15.64 -5.92 -5.93
CA ASP A 30 -16.33 -6.84 -6.84
C ASP A 30 -17.41 -6.15 -7.69
N SER A 31 -17.74 -4.89 -7.38
CA SER A 31 -18.74 -4.12 -8.11
C SER A 31 -18.17 -3.41 -9.36
N VAL A 32 -16.84 -3.42 -9.53
CA VAL A 32 -16.10 -2.69 -10.56
C VAL A 32 -15.21 -3.63 -11.40
N PRO A 33 -14.84 -3.27 -12.64
CA PRO A 33 -13.97 -4.09 -13.47
C PRO A 33 -12.50 -3.96 -13.03
N TYR A 34 -12.15 -4.54 -11.89
CA TYR A 34 -10.83 -4.36 -11.24
C TYR A 34 -9.62 -4.85 -12.07
N GLN A 35 -9.85 -5.69 -13.08
CA GLN A 35 -8.82 -6.16 -14.01
C GLN A 35 -8.59 -5.23 -15.20
N GLU A 36 -9.53 -4.33 -15.48
CA GLU A 36 -9.45 -3.43 -16.62
C GLU A 36 -8.32 -2.41 -16.41
N LYS A 37 -7.51 -2.21 -17.45
CA LYS A 37 -6.38 -1.30 -17.42
C LYS A 37 -6.82 0.07 -17.95
N PRO A 38 -6.77 1.14 -17.13
CA PRO A 38 -7.05 2.48 -17.62
C PRO A 38 -6.00 2.92 -18.66
N PRO A 39 -6.32 3.91 -19.53
CA PRO A 39 -5.40 4.43 -20.54
C PRO A 39 -4.05 4.88 -19.96
N THR A 40 -4.05 5.36 -18.71
CA THR A 40 -2.85 5.70 -17.97
C THR A 40 -2.78 4.84 -16.70
N GLY A 41 -1.75 4.00 -16.61
CA GLY A 41 -1.42 3.26 -15.39
C GLY A 41 -1.74 1.77 -15.41
N ARG A 42 -1.88 1.20 -14.20
CA ARG A 42 -2.18 -0.22 -13.97
C ARG A 42 -3.66 -0.38 -13.65
N SER A 43 -4.20 -1.58 -13.89
CA SER A 43 -5.50 -1.96 -13.35
C SER A 43 -5.51 -1.91 -11.83
N ILE A 44 -6.70 -1.90 -11.21
CA ILE A 44 -6.82 -1.88 -9.75
C ILE A 44 -6.11 -3.10 -9.14
N VAL A 45 -6.33 -4.30 -9.69
CA VAL A 45 -5.63 -5.51 -9.23
C VAL A 45 -4.13 -5.46 -9.44
N GLY A 46 -3.66 -4.92 -10.57
CA GLY A 46 -2.22 -4.77 -10.82
C GLY A 46 -1.56 -3.81 -9.81
N THR A 47 -2.27 -2.76 -9.42
CA THR A 47 -1.83 -1.82 -8.39
C THR A 47 -1.79 -2.46 -7.00
N LEU A 48 -2.83 -3.23 -6.63
CA LEU A 48 -2.88 -3.95 -5.36
C LEU A 48 -1.81 -5.04 -5.26
N LEU A 49 -1.59 -5.81 -6.33
CA LEU A 49 -0.49 -6.79 -6.39
C LEU A 49 0.88 -6.12 -6.27
N PHE A 50 1.07 -4.95 -6.89
CA PHE A 50 2.30 -4.17 -6.74
C PHE A 50 2.51 -3.70 -5.30
N LEU A 51 1.45 -3.22 -4.63
CA LEU A 51 1.51 -2.84 -3.21
C LEU A 51 1.93 -4.04 -2.35
N ASP A 52 1.25 -5.17 -2.50
CA ASP A 52 1.57 -6.40 -1.77
C ASP A 52 3.03 -6.85 -1.99
N HIS A 53 3.48 -6.81 -3.24
CA HIS A 53 4.85 -7.13 -3.61
C HIS A 53 5.88 -6.18 -2.98
N ALA A 54 5.65 -4.86 -3.06
CA ALA A 54 6.53 -3.86 -2.47
C ALA A 54 6.60 -4.00 -0.94
N GLN A 55 5.46 -4.28 -0.32
CA GLN A 55 5.34 -4.46 1.12
C GLN A 55 6.16 -5.68 1.59
N GLN A 56 6.00 -6.83 0.93
CA GLN A 56 6.67 -8.07 1.34
C GLN A 56 8.14 -8.16 0.95
N ASN A 57 8.53 -7.63 -0.22
CA ASN A 57 9.86 -7.86 -0.78
C ASN A 57 10.82 -6.67 -0.61
N TYR A 58 10.33 -5.53 -0.15
CA TYR A 58 11.17 -4.34 0.02
C TYR A 58 10.95 -3.66 1.37
N TYR A 59 9.75 -3.14 1.65
CA TYR A 59 9.56 -2.34 2.86
C TYR A 59 9.70 -3.17 4.13
N ARG A 60 9.02 -4.32 4.22
CA ARG A 60 9.11 -5.19 5.40
C ARG A 60 10.53 -5.70 5.66
N PRO A 61 11.27 -6.27 4.67
CA PRO A 61 12.64 -6.67 4.90
C PRO A 61 13.54 -5.53 5.38
N VAL A 62 13.43 -4.35 4.78
CA VAL A 62 14.21 -3.17 5.19
C VAL A 62 13.92 -2.78 6.64
N ILE A 63 12.65 -2.74 7.06
CA ILE A 63 12.27 -2.39 8.43
C ILE A 63 12.73 -3.45 9.41
N GLU A 64 12.52 -4.73 9.09
CA GLU A 64 12.94 -5.84 9.95
C GLU A 64 14.47 -5.87 10.12
N ASP A 65 15.22 -5.63 9.05
CA ASP A 65 16.68 -5.58 9.12
C ASP A 65 17.16 -4.34 9.87
N ALA A 66 16.54 -3.18 9.65
CA ALA A 66 16.83 -1.95 10.39
C ALA A 66 16.60 -2.14 11.90
N PHE A 67 15.60 -2.92 12.28
CA PHE A 67 15.30 -3.27 13.66
C PHE A 67 16.28 -4.30 14.23
N LYS A 68 16.53 -5.41 13.52
CA LYS A 68 17.34 -6.55 13.99
C LYS A 68 18.85 -6.31 13.95
N SER A 69 19.33 -5.41 13.09
CA SER A 69 20.76 -5.19 12.85
C SER A 69 21.25 -3.90 13.49
N ALA A 70 22.36 -3.95 14.21
CA ALA A 70 23.07 -2.76 14.69
C ALA A 70 23.82 -2.00 13.58
N ARG A 71 23.89 -2.55 12.36
CA ARG A 71 24.59 -1.92 11.23
C ARG A 71 23.65 -0.98 10.46
N PRO A 72 24.17 0.16 9.94
CA PRO A 72 23.41 1.00 9.02
C PRO A 72 22.87 0.21 7.84
N ILE A 73 21.63 0.49 7.45
CA ILE A 73 21.00 -0.14 6.29
C ILE A 73 21.42 0.60 5.02
N ASN A 74 21.76 -0.16 3.97
CA ASN A 74 22.01 0.38 2.64
C ASN A 74 20.97 -0.16 1.66
N LEU A 75 20.08 0.72 1.20
CA LEU A 75 18.98 0.42 0.29
C LEU A 75 19.46 -0.12 -1.07
N ASN A 76 20.71 0.11 -1.47
CA ASN A 76 21.26 -0.50 -2.69
C ASN A 76 21.40 -2.02 -2.59
N SER A 77 21.33 -2.58 -1.38
CA SER A 77 21.33 -4.04 -1.13
C SER A 77 19.96 -4.68 -1.35
N TYR A 78 18.92 -3.89 -1.58
CA TYR A 78 17.55 -4.33 -1.76
C TYR A 78 17.08 -4.01 -3.17
N THR A 79 16.48 -4.99 -3.85
CA THR A 79 15.91 -4.76 -5.18
C THR A 79 14.68 -3.86 -5.05
N HIS A 80 14.67 -2.73 -5.75
CA HIS A 80 13.55 -1.82 -5.69
C HIS A 80 12.30 -2.48 -6.30
N PRO A 81 11.08 -2.27 -5.75
CA PRO A 81 9.89 -3.00 -6.18
C PRO A 81 9.53 -2.84 -7.65
N LYS A 82 9.90 -1.72 -8.26
CA LYS A 82 9.65 -1.47 -9.69
C LYS A 82 10.48 -2.37 -10.61
N ASP A 83 11.61 -2.88 -10.11
CA ASP A 83 12.59 -3.62 -10.90
C ASP A 83 12.39 -5.14 -10.80
N SER A 84 11.63 -5.59 -9.80
CA SER A 84 11.34 -7.01 -9.52
C SER A 84 9.86 -7.39 -9.63
N PHE A 85 8.96 -6.42 -9.75
CA PHE A 85 7.53 -6.72 -9.82
C PHE A 85 7.14 -7.31 -11.17
N GLU A 86 6.57 -8.51 -11.11
CA GLU A 86 5.90 -9.15 -12.23
C GLU A 86 4.42 -9.36 -11.90
N LEU A 87 3.54 -9.16 -12.89
CA LEU A 87 2.11 -9.35 -12.72
C LEU A 87 1.81 -10.86 -12.69
N ASP A 88 1.39 -11.36 -11.54
CA ASP A 88 0.90 -12.73 -11.39
C ASP A 88 -0.56 -12.82 -11.87
N GLU A 89 -0.75 -13.35 -13.07
CA GLU A 89 -2.07 -13.48 -13.70
C GLU A 89 -3.01 -14.39 -12.91
N ASP A 90 -2.50 -15.44 -12.27
CA ASP A 90 -3.32 -16.36 -11.48
C ASP A 90 -3.81 -15.71 -10.19
N ARG A 91 -2.94 -14.97 -9.51
CA ARG A 91 -3.35 -14.14 -8.36
C ARG A 91 -4.30 -13.03 -8.76
N SER A 92 -4.24 -12.53 -9.99
CA SER A 92 -5.10 -11.45 -10.46
C SER A 92 -6.57 -11.84 -10.61
N LYS A 93 -6.88 -13.14 -10.59
CA LYS A 93 -8.24 -13.70 -10.73
C LYS A 93 -9.04 -13.65 -9.43
N ASP A 94 -8.38 -13.58 -8.28
CA ASP A 94 -9.02 -13.61 -6.96
C ASP A 94 -8.63 -12.37 -6.14
N ILE A 95 -9.33 -11.28 -6.42
CA ILE A 95 -9.06 -9.97 -5.81
C ILE A 95 -9.32 -9.97 -4.30
N GLN A 96 -10.30 -10.75 -3.83
CA GLN A 96 -10.63 -10.88 -2.42
C GLN A 96 -9.47 -11.52 -1.65
N LYS A 97 -8.87 -12.58 -2.21
CA LYS A 97 -7.67 -13.20 -1.64
C LYS A 97 -6.47 -12.27 -1.64
N VAL A 98 -6.32 -11.43 -2.66
CA VAL A 98 -5.26 -10.38 -2.70
C VAL A 98 -5.46 -9.38 -1.56
N LEU A 99 -6.66 -8.81 -1.42
CA LEU A 99 -6.97 -7.85 -0.36
C LEU A 99 -6.83 -8.46 1.03
N TYR A 100 -7.25 -9.72 1.22
CA TYR A 100 -7.05 -10.45 2.47
C TYR A 100 -5.56 -10.57 2.85
N LYS A 101 -4.70 -10.92 1.87
CA LYS A 101 -3.25 -10.98 2.09
C LYS A 101 -2.67 -9.61 2.45
N ILE A 102 -3.05 -8.56 1.73
CA ILE A 102 -2.60 -7.19 2.00
C ILE A 102 -2.96 -6.77 3.43
N ALA A 103 -4.20 -6.99 3.86
CA ALA A 103 -4.64 -6.68 5.23
C ALA A 103 -3.80 -7.45 6.26
N LYS A 104 -3.61 -8.77 6.08
CA LYS A 104 -2.77 -9.59 6.96
C LYS A 104 -1.32 -9.10 7.03
N HIS A 105 -0.74 -8.71 5.89
CA HIS A 105 0.62 -8.19 5.83
C HIS A 105 0.75 -6.84 6.53
N ARG A 106 -0.29 -5.99 6.48
CA ARG A 106 -0.34 -4.71 7.20
C ARG A 106 -0.41 -4.90 8.71
N VAL A 107 -1.20 -5.88 9.19
CA VAL A 107 -1.19 -6.27 10.62
C VAL A 107 0.21 -6.69 11.07
N ALA A 108 0.90 -7.49 10.26
CA ALA A 108 2.27 -7.93 10.59
C ALA A 108 3.26 -6.77 10.65
N ILE A 109 3.18 -5.81 9.72
CA ILE A 109 4.04 -4.62 9.71
C ILE A 109 3.72 -3.69 10.86
N LYS A 110 2.43 -3.46 11.15
CA LYS A 110 2.00 -2.67 12.31
C LYS A 110 2.64 -3.22 13.58
N LYS A 111 2.57 -4.53 13.79
CA LYS A 111 3.18 -5.17 14.96
C LYS A 111 4.69 -4.94 15.02
N ILE A 112 5.39 -5.09 13.89
CA ILE A 112 6.84 -4.81 13.83
C ILE A 112 7.12 -3.36 14.23
N ILE A 113 6.34 -2.41 13.72
CA ILE A 113 6.47 -0.98 13.99
C ILE A 113 6.21 -0.67 15.47
N GLU A 114 5.19 -1.28 16.07
CA GLU A 114 4.87 -1.14 17.50
C GLU A 114 5.98 -1.69 18.41
N ASP A 115 6.70 -2.71 17.95
CA ASP A 115 7.79 -3.35 18.71
C ASP A 115 9.13 -2.58 18.63
N ILE A 116 9.26 -1.54 17.78
CA ILE A 116 10.50 -0.75 17.63
C ILE A 116 10.68 0.23 18.80
N PRO A 117 11.78 0.14 19.59
CA PRO A 117 12.10 1.10 20.63
C PRO A 117 12.28 2.52 20.08
N LEU A 118 11.90 3.54 20.84
CA LEU A 118 11.96 4.95 20.40
C LEU A 118 13.33 5.35 19.82
N ILE A 119 14.42 4.92 20.46
CA ILE A 119 15.80 5.22 20.05
C ILE A 119 16.16 4.65 18.66
N ASP A 120 15.52 3.55 18.25
CA ASP A 120 15.84 2.86 17.00
C ASP A 120 15.18 3.52 15.79
N TRP A 121 14.21 4.43 16.00
CA TRP A 121 13.58 5.19 14.92
C TRP A 121 14.53 6.17 14.24
N GLU A 122 15.60 6.59 14.93
CA GLU A 122 16.64 7.47 14.40
C GLU A 122 17.72 6.72 13.61
N ARG A 123 17.65 5.39 13.53
CA ARG A 123 18.64 4.60 12.77
C ARG A 123 18.70 5.04 11.32
N GLU A 124 19.93 5.20 10.83
CA GLU A 124 20.20 5.65 9.48
C GLU A 124 19.96 4.55 8.44
N ILE A 125 19.22 4.94 7.40
CA ILE A 125 18.98 4.18 6.19
C ILE A 125 19.54 4.99 5.02
N SER A 126 20.54 4.43 4.35
CA SER A 126 21.28 5.09 3.29
C SER A 126 20.91 4.57 1.91
N ARG A 127 20.99 5.44 0.90
CA ARG A 127 20.96 5.10 -0.52
C ARG A 127 22.04 5.89 -1.25
N GLY A 128 23.21 5.27 -1.41
CA GLY A 128 24.37 5.98 -1.97
C GLY A 128 24.83 7.10 -1.04
N ARG A 129 24.64 8.37 -1.43
CA ARG A 129 25.01 9.53 -0.62
C ARG A 129 23.85 10.11 0.21
N ASP A 130 22.63 9.68 -0.09
CA ASP A 130 21.45 10.16 0.61
C ASP A 130 21.21 9.29 1.86
N THR A 131 20.94 9.92 2.99
CA THR A 131 20.63 9.24 4.26
C THR A 131 19.32 9.77 4.81
N ILE A 132 18.45 8.87 5.24
CA ILE A 132 17.19 9.16 5.93
C ILE A 132 17.11 8.31 7.20
N THR A 133 16.19 8.64 8.11
CA THR A 133 15.95 7.80 9.29
C THR A 133 14.99 6.65 8.99
N LEU A 134 14.94 5.63 9.86
CA LEU A 134 13.90 4.60 9.81
C LEU A 134 12.50 5.22 9.88
N TYR A 135 12.31 6.26 10.69
CA TYR A 135 11.05 7.00 10.75
C TYR A 135 10.68 7.63 9.42
N ASP A 136 11.63 8.30 8.75
CA ASP A 136 11.38 8.90 7.44
C ASP A 136 11.04 7.83 6.40
N PHE A 137 11.75 6.70 6.43
CA PHE A 137 11.52 5.59 5.51
C PHE A 137 10.10 5.01 5.66
N VAL A 138 9.67 4.73 6.90
CA VAL A 138 8.33 4.22 7.18
C VAL A 138 7.26 5.27 6.87
N THR A 139 7.49 6.54 7.22
CA THR A 139 6.57 7.64 6.88
C THR A 139 6.38 7.80 5.38
N HIS A 140 7.46 7.70 4.60
CA HIS A 140 7.40 7.74 3.14
C HIS A 140 6.64 6.54 2.55
N MET A 141 6.86 5.34 3.09
CA MET A 141 6.10 4.15 2.71
C MET A 141 4.60 4.37 2.93
N VAL A 142 4.20 4.74 4.15
CA VAL A 142 2.80 4.96 4.51
C VAL A 142 2.16 6.04 3.65
N SER A 143 2.85 7.16 3.44
CA SER A 143 2.37 8.26 2.58
C SER A 143 2.14 7.81 1.14
N LYS A 144 3.03 6.96 0.61
CA LYS A 144 2.92 6.42 -0.75
C LYS A 144 1.79 5.40 -0.85
N GLU A 145 1.64 4.51 0.12
CA GLU A 145 0.52 3.56 0.14
C GLU A 145 -0.83 4.25 0.22
N ARG A 146 -1.00 5.24 1.12
CA ARG A 146 -2.25 6.01 1.25
C ARG A 146 -2.62 6.70 -0.05
N ARG A 147 -1.63 7.28 -0.74
CA ARG A 147 -1.86 7.90 -2.05
C ARG A 147 -2.36 6.88 -3.07
N THR A 148 -1.72 5.71 -3.14
CA THR A 148 -2.13 4.64 -4.06
C THR A 148 -3.51 4.06 -3.73
N LEU A 149 -3.85 3.90 -2.45
CA LEU A 149 -5.19 3.47 -2.04
C LEU A 149 -6.25 4.51 -2.39
N LYS A 150 -5.94 5.81 -2.23
CA LYS A 150 -6.81 6.89 -2.69
C LYS A 150 -7.03 6.84 -4.20
N GLU A 151 -5.97 6.66 -4.99
CA GLU A 151 -6.08 6.50 -6.45
C GLU A 151 -7.00 5.32 -6.82
N ILE A 152 -6.93 4.21 -6.09
CA ILE A 152 -7.85 3.07 -6.28
C ILE A 152 -9.29 3.45 -5.92
N ALA A 153 -9.51 4.11 -4.78
CA ALA A 153 -10.84 4.55 -4.37
C ALA A 153 -11.48 5.51 -5.38
N ASP A 154 -10.71 6.46 -5.90
CA ASP A 154 -11.16 7.41 -6.93
C ASP A 154 -11.55 6.69 -8.24
N LEU A 155 -10.79 5.66 -8.65
CA LEU A 155 -11.15 4.80 -9.79
C LEU A 155 -12.45 4.03 -9.54
N ILE A 156 -12.62 3.45 -8.34
CA ILE A 156 -13.85 2.73 -7.97
C ILE A 156 -15.06 3.66 -8.04
N LEU A 157 -14.97 4.87 -7.48
CA LEU A 157 -16.03 5.87 -7.54
C LEU A 157 -16.36 6.27 -8.98
N THR A 158 -15.34 6.43 -9.82
CA THR A 158 -15.52 6.73 -11.26
C THR A 158 -16.32 5.61 -11.95
N TYR A 159 -15.97 4.35 -11.71
CA TYR A 159 -16.71 3.21 -12.27
C TYR A 159 -18.14 3.14 -11.76
N GLN A 160 -18.37 3.33 -10.46
CA GLN A 160 -19.70 3.30 -9.87
C GLN A 160 -20.61 4.41 -10.42
N ASN A 161 -20.09 5.64 -10.52
CA ASN A 161 -20.82 6.78 -11.09
C ASN A 161 -21.18 6.54 -12.56
N SER A 162 -20.24 6.03 -13.37
CA SER A 162 -20.51 5.73 -14.79
C SER A 162 -21.62 4.69 -14.97
N LYS A 163 -21.64 3.66 -14.10
CA LYS A 163 -22.67 2.60 -14.10
C LYS A 163 -24.03 3.14 -13.68
N GLN A 164 -24.07 4.05 -12.70
CA GLN A 164 -25.31 4.69 -12.29
C GLN A 164 -25.90 5.57 -13.40
N SER A 165 -25.09 6.43 -14.02
CA SER A 165 -25.55 7.28 -15.13
C SER A 165 -26.07 6.46 -16.32
N GLN A 166 -25.41 5.34 -16.67
CA GLN A 166 -25.91 4.45 -17.71
C GLN A 166 -27.27 3.81 -17.37
N ARG A 167 -27.48 3.43 -16.10
CA ARG A 167 -28.78 2.89 -15.64
C ARG A 167 -29.89 3.93 -15.76
N GLU A 168 -29.65 5.17 -15.34
CA GLU A 168 -30.61 6.27 -15.43
C GLU A 168 -30.97 6.63 -16.88
N LEU A 169 -30.00 6.59 -17.80
CA LEU A 169 -30.25 6.79 -19.23
C LEU A 169 -31.08 5.65 -19.82
N ASN A 170 -30.82 4.40 -19.43
CA ASN A 170 -31.53 3.23 -19.93
C ASN A 170 -32.97 3.14 -19.38
N SER A 171 -33.23 3.59 -18.14
CA SER A 171 -34.59 3.64 -17.61
C SER A 171 -35.44 4.69 -18.33
N ARG A 172 -34.89 5.90 -18.56
CA ARG A 172 -35.59 6.96 -19.31
C ARG A 172 -35.96 6.55 -20.75
N LYS A 173 -35.13 5.72 -21.40
CA LYS A 173 -35.40 5.19 -22.74
C LYS A 173 -36.46 4.10 -22.80
N LYS A 174 -36.75 3.41 -21.69
CA LYS A 174 -37.82 2.40 -21.64
C LYS A 174 -39.20 3.00 -21.37
N ASP A 175 -39.23 4.20 -20.81
CA ASP A 175 -40.47 4.94 -20.51
C ASP A 175 -40.85 5.94 -21.62
N SER A 176 -40.13 5.94 -22.76
CA SER A 176 -40.41 6.75 -23.97
C SER A 176 -40.80 5.83 -25.14
#